data_AF-A0A935FMF9-F1
#
_entry.id   AF-A0A935FMF9-F1
#
_cell.length_a   1.000
_cell.length_b   1.000
_cell.length_c   1.000
_cell.angle_alpha   90.00
_cell.angle_beta   90.00
_cell.angle_gamma   90.00
#
_symmetry.space_group_name_H-M   'P 1'
#
loop_
_entity.id
_entity.type
_entity.pdbx_description
1 polymer ?
#
loop_
_entity_poly.entity_id
_entity_poly.type
_entity_poly.pdbx_seq_one_letter_code
_entity_poly.pdbx_strand_id
1 'polypeptide(L)'
;MPAQPGTHGEPFYGSLSDDPEDAFRELDERIRRTFVVTVEAVDPTDETNRSQRSLETLSDCVQLGFIDAARPMDGDKGREPDTLGRTLRALFESSRKGDEDGAAEAIEKAVADAERELNKTFREHMRGKILPALSPLGYPLLSDGELATRTTFDAVQLLKQHTKLYYEASAGVGAGRALPEGHNGLGLRNLIFILLQLHALHEARKAAPVPAPVCVLFLEEPEAHFHPHLEEIFIRKVTEVHDRLCGDTTWPLQIVVTTHSSHIANEVPFQQIRYFLRAESPCKVQYLAQVKDLGKFSSDAASKRWLTQYLTLTRCDLFFADKAVLIEGAAERLLLPAFLRKMDEKTDENSGHLTAQYLTTVEVDGRYAHKFFPLLEFIGVPALIITDLDAEAEKPAKNGKLKDDGSPQVAPGKKASFARARRLGTPVSGNGFRPTRWTR
;
A
#
# COMPACT_ATOMS: atom_id res chain seq x y z
N MET A 1 21.98 30.29 -21.13
CA MET A 1 23.30 30.17 -20.47
C MET A 1 23.11 29.29 -19.25
N PRO A 2 23.91 28.22 -19.07
CA PRO A 2 23.86 27.43 -17.85
C PRO A 2 24.29 28.34 -16.68
N ALA A 3 23.45 28.42 -15.64
CA ALA A 3 23.76 29.20 -14.45
C ALA A 3 25.03 28.65 -13.81
N GLN A 4 26.01 29.51 -13.57
CA GLN A 4 27.20 29.14 -12.81
C GLN A 4 26.76 28.72 -11.39
N PRO A 5 27.34 27.66 -10.81
CA PRO A 5 27.06 27.27 -9.44
C PRO A 5 27.41 28.42 -8.51
N GLY A 6 26.40 28.94 -7.83
CA GLY A 6 26.49 30.14 -6.99
C GLY A 6 27.48 29.95 -5.86
N THR A 7 28.54 30.76 -5.86
CA THR A 7 29.34 31.07 -4.69
C THR A 7 28.52 31.98 -3.76
N HIS A 8 27.67 31.41 -2.92
CA HIS A 8 27.10 32.11 -1.77
C HIS A 8 27.71 31.55 -0.48
N GLY A 9 28.30 32.45 0.32
CA GLY A 9 29.17 32.16 1.45
C GLY A 9 28.50 31.67 2.74
N GLU A 10 27.25 31.23 2.70
CA GLU A 10 26.60 30.59 3.85
C GLU A 10 26.36 29.10 3.54
N PRO A 11 26.73 28.18 4.45
CA PRO A 11 26.41 26.77 4.27
C PRO A 11 24.90 26.61 4.17
N PHE A 12 24.42 25.80 3.22
CA PHE A 12 22.99 25.60 2.99
C PHE A 12 22.20 25.21 4.26
N TYR A 13 22.84 24.45 5.16
CA TYR A 13 22.32 24.06 6.48
C TYR A 13 22.88 24.89 7.66
N GLY A 14 23.69 25.91 7.39
CA GLY A 14 24.18 26.83 8.41
C GLY A 14 23.07 27.74 8.93
N SER A 15 23.18 28.20 10.17
CA SER A 15 22.30 29.22 10.78
C SER A 15 20.79 28.93 10.82
N LEU A 16 20.37 27.68 10.66
CA LEU A 16 18.96 27.30 10.85
C LEU A 16 18.52 27.52 12.29
N SER A 17 17.25 27.89 12.47
CA SER A 17 16.60 27.98 13.79
C SER A 17 16.70 26.65 14.55
N ASP A 18 16.82 26.72 15.89
CA ASP A 18 16.70 25.56 16.77
C ASP A 18 15.25 25.03 16.84
N ASP A 19 14.27 25.85 16.46
CA ASP A 19 12.87 25.44 16.33
C ASP A 19 12.63 24.69 15.00
N PRO A 20 12.09 23.45 15.03
CA PRO A 20 11.90 22.64 13.82
C PRO A 20 10.99 23.28 12.77
N GLU A 21 9.91 23.94 13.19
CA GLU A 21 8.94 24.52 12.25
C GLU A 21 9.54 25.72 11.51
N ASP A 22 10.23 26.60 12.23
CA ASP A 22 10.95 27.72 11.64
C ASP A 22 12.12 27.23 10.76
N ALA A 23 12.84 26.19 11.19
CA ALA A 23 13.91 25.58 10.39
C ALA A 23 13.39 24.98 9.07
N PHE A 24 12.23 24.31 9.08
CA PHE A 24 11.61 23.78 7.86
C PHE A 24 11.14 24.89 6.92
N ARG A 25 10.59 25.99 7.48
CA ARG A 25 10.17 27.16 6.68
C ARG A 25 11.37 27.83 6.01
N GLU A 26 12.45 28.01 6.75
CA GLU A 26 13.68 28.58 6.23
C GLU A 26 14.32 27.67 5.17
N LEU A 27 14.30 26.35 5.39
CA LEU A 27 14.72 25.38 4.38
C LEU A 27 13.87 25.43 3.13
N ASP A 28 12.54 25.53 3.21
CA ASP A 28 11.68 25.63 2.02
C ASP A 28 11.99 26.90 1.22
N GLU A 29 12.19 28.03 1.89
CA GLU A 29 12.62 29.28 1.24
C GLU A 29 14.00 29.15 0.59
N ARG A 30 14.98 28.58 1.30
CA ARG A 30 16.33 28.37 0.78
C ARG A 30 16.32 27.39 -0.40
N ILE A 31 15.51 26.34 -0.35
CA ILE A 31 15.37 25.38 -1.46
C ILE A 31 14.88 26.11 -2.70
N ARG A 32 13.80 26.90 -2.59
CA ARG A 32 13.23 27.66 -3.71
C ARG A 32 14.18 28.71 -4.28
N ARG A 33 15.06 29.29 -3.44
CA ARG A 33 16.07 30.27 -3.89
C ARG A 33 17.31 29.62 -4.51
N THR A 34 17.70 28.44 -4.02
CA THR A 34 19.00 27.82 -4.35
C THR A 34 18.88 26.78 -5.45
N PHE A 35 17.76 26.06 -5.51
CA PHE A 35 17.52 25.00 -6.47
C PHE A 35 16.49 25.43 -7.51
N VAL A 36 16.74 25.04 -8.75
CA VAL A 36 15.79 25.14 -9.85
C VAL A 36 15.54 23.74 -10.39
N VAL A 37 14.28 23.43 -10.70
CA VAL A 37 13.92 22.17 -11.33
C VAL A 37 14.12 22.32 -12.84
N THR A 38 15.03 21.52 -13.41
CA THR A 38 15.27 21.46 -14.84
C THR A 38 14.87 20.09 -15.38
N VAL A 39 14.10 20.07 -16.47
CA VAL A 39 13.73 18.84 -17.18
C VAL A 39 14.60 18.73 -18.43
N GLU A 40 15.30 17.62 -18.58
CA GLU A 40 16.12 17.31 -19.74
C GLU A 40 15.68 15.97 -20.35
N ALA A 41 15.46 15.94 -21.66
CA ALA A 41 15.30 14.71 -22.42
C ALA A 41 16.68 14.27 -22.91
N VAL A 42 17.04 13.02 -22.60
CA VAL A 42 18.32 12.38 -22.96
C VAL A 42 18.05 11.29 -23.99
N ASP A 43 18.86 11.25 -25.04
CA ASP A 43 18.79 10.16 -26.04
C ASP A 43 19.21 8.82 -25.40
N PRO A 44 18.41 7.76 -25.51
CA PRO A 44 18.75 6.45 -24.93
C PRO A 44 20.01 5.81 -25.54
N THR A 45 20.47 6.27 -26.70
CA THR A 45 21.67 5.77 -27.38
C THR A 45 22.90 6.65 -27.20
N ASP A 46 22.72 7.89 -26.74
CA ASP A 46 23.79 8.86 -26.51
C ASP A 46 23.49 9.78 -25.32
N GLU A 47 24.11 9.50 -24.18
CA GLU A 47 23.93 10.27 -22.94
C GLU A 47 24.39 11.74 -23.02
N THR A 48 25.18 12.08 -24.05
CA THR A 48 25.66 13.45 -24.29
C THR A 48 24.66 14.29 -25.08
N ASN A 49 23.72 13.64 -25.79
CA ASN A 49 22.66 14.31 -26.52
C ASN A 49 21.48 14.63 -25.58
N ARG A 50 21.43 15.88 -25.12
CA ARG A 50 20.43 16.38 -24.16
C ARG A 50 19.67 17.57 -24.72
N SER A 51 18.36 17.59 -24.48
CA SER A 51 17.50 18.74 -24.82
C SER A 51 16.70 19.18 -23.60
N GLN A 52 16.72 20.48 -23.29
CA GLN A 52 15.86 21.02 -22.23
C GLN A 52 14.40 20.98 -22.65
N ARG A 53 13.54 20.57 -21.72
CA ARG A 53 12.08 20.46 -21.89
C ARG A 53 11.36 21.20 -20.78
N SER A 54 10.07 21.49 -20.99
CA SER A 54 9.22 22.05 -19.95
C SER A 54 8.70 20.94 -19.02
N LEU A 55 8.27 21.34 -17.82
CA LEU A 55 7.57 20.45 -16.89
C LEU A 55 6.24 19.94 -17.48
N GLU A 56 5.58 20.72 -18.34
CA GLU A 56 4.34 20.33 -19.01
C GLU A 56 4.55 19.09 -19.91
N THR A 57 5.66 19.06 -20.66
CA THR A 57 6.00 17.89 -21.48
C THR A 57 6.24 16.64 -20.63
N LEU A 58 6.80 16.81 -19.42
CA LEU A 58 6.98 15.70 -18.48
C LEU A 58 5.63 15.22 -17.91
N SER A 59 4.74 16.14 -17.56
CA SER A 59 3.40 15.77 -17.07
C SER A 59 2.57 15.04 -18.13
N ASP A 60 2.72 15.37 -19.40
CA ASP A 60 2.04 14.66 -20.49
C ASP A 60 2.57 13.23 -20.67
N CYS A 61 3.83 12.99 -20.26
CA CYS A 61 4.47 11.68 -20.38
C CYS A 61 4.15 10.73 -19.22
N VAL A 62 3.63 11.25 -18.10
CA VAL A 62 3.43 10.49 -16.86
C VAL A 62 2.00 10.66 -16.37
N GLN A 63 1.25 9.57 -16.39
CA GLN A 63 -0.09 9.51 -15.79
C GLN A 63 0.02 8.93 -14.38
N LEU A 64 -0.40 9.70 -13.37
CA LEU A 64 -0.37 9.28 -11.97
C LEU A 64 -1.78 9.15 -11.40
N GLY A 65 -2.04 8.08 -10.66
CA GLY A 65 -3.22 7.90 -9.82
C GLY A 65 -2.82 7.70 -8.37
N PHE A 66 -3.59 8.28 -7.44
CA PHE A 66 -3.39 8.12 -6.00
C PHE A 66 -4.70 7.70 -5.35
N ILE A 67 -4.62 6.67 -4.51
CA ILE A 67 -5.70 6.21 -3.65
C ILE A 67 -5.16 6.18 -2.23
N ASP A 68 -5.54 7.19 -1.46
CA ASP A 68 -5.12 7.35 -0.07
C ASP A 68 -5.80 6.32 0.84
N ALA A 69 -5.20 6.08 2.01
CA ALA A 69 -5.75 5.16 3.00
C ALA A 69 -7.15 5.60 3.46
N ALA A 70 -8.13 4.70 3.37
CA ALA A 70 -9.48 4.96 3.81
C ALA A 70 -9.54 5.02 5.35
N ARG A 71 -9.40 6.21 5.94
CA ARG A 71 -9.52 6.45 7.38
C ARG A 71 -10.90 7.06 7.71
N PRO A 72 -11.83 6.33 8.35
CA PRO A 72 -13.10 6.88 8.82
C PRO A 72 -12.96 7.72 10.10
N MET A 73 -11.74 7.88 10.62
CA MET A 73 -11.43 8.58 11.88
C MET A 73 -11.08 10.06 11.69
N ASP A 74 -11.47 10.68 10.58
CA ASP A 74 -11.70 12.13 10.55
C ASP A 74 -13.20 12.36 10.68
N GLY A 75 -13.60 12.85 11.85
CA GLY A 75 -14.97 13.08 12.28
C GLY A 75 -15.70 14.20 11.52
N ASP A 76 -15.61 14.26 10.21
CA ASP A 76 -16.47 15.14 9.41
C ASP A 76 -17.80 14.43 9.12
N LYS A 77 -18.68 14.40 10.13
CA LYS A 77 -20.08 13.94 10.03
C LYS A 77 -20.96 14.81 9.10
N GLY A 78 -20.37 15.52 8.13
CA GLY A 78 -21.05 16.40 7.18
C GLY A 78 -20.60 16.24 5.72
N ARG A 79 -19.48 15.56 5.43
CA ARG A 79 -19.05 15.21 4.07
C ARG A 79 -18.94 13.69 3.98
N GLU A 80 -20.01 13.03 3.53
CA GLU A 80 -19.83 11.75 2.83
C GLU A 80 -18.74 11.97 1.78
N PRO A 81 -17.72 11.08 1.67
CA PRO A 81 -16.65 11.32 0.73
C PRO A 81 -17.27 11.29 -0.67
N ASP A 82 -17.40 12.48 -1.25
CA ASP A 82 -17.69 12.83 -2.65
C ASP A 82 -16.65 12.22 -3.62
N THR A 83 -15.90 11.20 -3.18
CA THR A 83 -14.88 10.48 -3.94
C THR A 83 -15.51 9.65 -5.04
N LEU A 84 -16.62 8.95 -4.78
CA LEU A 84 -17.29 8.12 -5.79
C LEU A 84 -17.98 8.97 -6.86
N GLY A 85 -18.68 10.04 -6.46
CA GLY A 85 -19.26 11.02 -7.39
C GLY A 85 -18.19 11.69 -8.26
N ARG A 86 -17.02 11.99 -7.69
CA ARG A 86 -15.84 12.45 -8.46
C ARG A 86 -15.31 11.40 -9.44
N THR A 87 -15.25 10.12 -9.07
CA THR A 87 -14.81 9.06 -9.98
C THR A 87 -15.81 8.86 -11.13
N LEU A 88 -17.11 8.85 -10.85
CA LEU A 88 -18.16 8.77 -11.87
C LEU A 88 -18.13 9.98 -12.82
N ARG A 89 -17.88 11.18 -12.29
CA ARG A 89 -17.62 12.37 -13.10
C ARG A 89 -16.42 12.17 -14.04
N ALA A 90 -15.29 11.69 -13.51
CA ALA A 90 -14.08 11.48 -14.31
C ALA A 90 -14.32 10.46 -15.44
N LEU A 91 -15.09 9.41 -15.16
CA LEU A 91 -15.54 8.44 -16.17
C LEU A 91 -16.39 9.13 -17.25
N PHE A 92 -17.40 9.90 -16.86
CA PHE A 92 -18.25 10.64 -17.79
C PHE A 92 -17.46 11.62 -18.68
N GLU A 93 -16.54 12.40 -18.09
CA GLU A 93 -15.68 13.33 -18.83
C GLU A 93 -14.74 12.61 -19.81
N SER A 94 -14.30 11.40 -19.46
CA SER A 94 -13.46 10.56 -20.33
C SER A 94 -14.28 9.99 -21.49
N SER A 95 -15.47 9.46 -21.22
CA SER A 95 -16.39 8.98 -22.26
C SER A 95 -16.80 10.08 -23.23
N ARG A 96 -17.02 11.31 -22.76
CA ARG A 96 -17.32 12.47 -23.62
C ARG A 96 -16.22 12.77 -24.65
N LYS A 97 -14.96 12.42 -24.35
CA LYS A 97 -13.82 12.66 -25.25
C LYS A 97 -13.55 11.50 -26.21
N GLY A 98 -13.95 10.29 -25.85
CA GLY A 98 -13.64 9.05 -26.58
C GLY A 98 -14.86 8.31 -27.12
N ASP A 99 -15.97 9.00 -27.38
CA ASP A 99 -17.31 8.43 -27.51
C ASP A 99 -17.46 7.37 -28.63
N GLU A 100 -17.26 6.09 -28.28
CA GLU A 100 -17.61 4.93 -29.11
C GLU A 100 -19.05 4.44 -28.82
N ASP A 101 -19.61 4.71 -27.63
CA ASP A 101 -20.86 4.11 -27.13
C ASP A 101 -22.07 5.06 -27.07
N GLY A 102 -21.90 6.37 -27.30
CA GLY A 102 -22.98 7.38 -27.33
C GLY A 102 -23.61 7.70 -25.98
N ALA A 103 -23.11 7.12 -24.88
CA ALA A 103 -23.70 7.24 -23.55
C ALA A 103 -23.61 8.67 -23.00
N ALA A 104 -22.51 9.38 -23.28
CA ALA A 104 -22.34 10.77 -22.86
C ALA A 104 -23.35 11.69 -23.57
N GLU A 105 -23.51 11.53 -24.89
CA GLU A 105 -24.48 12.28 -25.68
C GLU A 105 -25.93 12.02 -25.23
N ALA A 106 -26.26 10.76 -24.90
CA ALA A 106 -27.58 10.40 -24.38
C ALA A 106 -27.91 11.09 -23.05
N ILE A 107 -26.93 11.17 -22.13
CA ILE A 107 -27.09 11.86 -20.84
C ILE A 107 -27.22 13.37 -21.05
N GLU A 108 -26.38 13.97 -21.89
CA GLU A 108 -26.45 15.41 -22.18
C GLU A 108 -27.80 15.78 -22.81
N LYS A 109 -28.30 14.96 -23.73
CA LYS A 109 -29.63 15.13 -24.33
C LYS A 109 -30.74 15.03 -23.28
N ALA A 110 -30.68 14.05 -22.39
CA ALA A 110 -31.67 13.90 -21.31
C ALA A 110 -31.67 15.11 -20.36
N VAL A 111 -30.48 15.65 -20.03
CA VAL A 111 -30.35 16.86 -19.21
C VAL A 111 -30.95 18.07 -19.96
N ALA A 112 -30.65 18.25 -21.24
CA ALA A 112 -31.19 19.34 -22.05
C ALA A 112 -32.72 19.28 -22.20
N ASP A 113 -33.29 18.08 -22.33
CA ASP A 113 -34.74 17.91 -22.38
C ASP A 113 -35.40 18.21 -21.03
N ALA A 114 -34.77 17.80 -19.91
CA ALA A 114 -35.22 18.15 -18.56
C ALA A 114 -35.15 19.66 -18.29
N GLU A 115 -34.07 20.34 -18.72
CA GLU A 115 -33.94 21.80 -18.65
C GLU A 115 -35.09 22.50 -19.38
N ARG A 116 -35.43 22.02 -20.58
CA ARG A 116 -36.48 22.62 -21.41
C ARG A 116 -37.84 22.54 -20.72
N GLU A 117 -38.16 21.38 -20.17
CA GLU A 117 -39.44 21.13 -19.49
C GLU A 117 -39.56 21.92 -18.19
N LEU A 118 -38.47 22.00 -17.42
CA LEU A 118 -38.44 22.74 -16.16
C LEU A 118 -38.53 24.25 -16.39
N ASN A 119 -37.84 24.77 -17.41
CA ASN A 119 -37.95 26.18 -17.82
C ASN A 119 -39.33 26.54 -18.35
N LYS A 120 -40.04 25.60 -19.00
CA LYS A 120 -41.42 25.82 -19.44
C LYS A 120 -42.34 25.94 -18.22
N THR A 121 -42.28 24.95 -17.32
CA THR A 121 -43.11 24.91 -16.10
C THR A 121 -42.88 26.14 -15.21
N PHE A 122 -41.63 26.55 -15.02
CA PHE A 122 -41.29 27.68 -14.17
C PHE A 122 -41.72 29.02 -14.79
N ARG A 123 -41.63 29.18 -16.12
CA ARG A 123 -42.14 30.37 -16.82
C ARG A 123 -43.67 30.48 -16.71
N GLU A 124 -44.38 29.37 -16.87
CA GLU A 124 -45.84 29.33 -16.70
C GLU A 124 -46.23 29.71 -15.27
N HIS A 125 -45.51 29.19 -14.26
CA HIS A 125 -45.76 29.53 -12.86
C HIS A 125 -45.44 31.00 -12.53
N MET A 126 -44.31 31.52 -13.02
CA MET A 126 -43.91 32.91 -12.85
C MET A 126 -44.96 33.86 -13.45
N ARG A 127 -45.40 33.60 -14.69
CA ARG A 127 -46.44 34.40 -15.36
C ARG A 127 -47.81 34.27 -14.71
N GLY A 128 -48.17 33.07 -14.25
CA GLY A 128 -49.51 32.79 -13.72
C GLY A 128 -49.73 33.26 -12.29
N LYS A 129 -48.70 33.26 -11.43
CA LYS A 129 -48.86 33.53 -9.99
C LYS A 129 -47.97 34.64 -9.44
N ILE A 130 -46.71 34.70 -9.87
CA ILE A 130 -45.71 35.59 -9.24
C ILE A 130 -45.78 36.99 -9.84
N LEU A 131 -45.76 37.12 -11.17
CA LEU A 131 -45.84 38.44 -11.82
C LEU A 131 -47.17 39.17 -11.51
N PRO A 132 -48.34 38.51 -11.47
CA PRO A 132 -49.58 39.16 -11.04
C PRO A 132 -49.56 39.62 -9.58
N ALA A 133 -48.87 38.90 -8.69
CA ALA A 133 -48.72 39.28 -7.29
C ALA A 133 -47.79 40.49 -7.09
N LEU A 134 -46.91 40.78 -8.06
CA LEU A 134 -46.03 41.95 -8.08
C LEU A 134 -46.69 43.19 -8.72
N SER A 135 -47.83 43.01 -9.41
CA SER A 135 -48.61 44.10 -10.02
C SER A 135 -49.00 45.21 -9.03
N PRO A 136 -49.45 44.92 -7.78
CA PRO A 136 -49.75 45.96 -6.78
C PRO A 136 -48.53 46.78 -6.32
N LEU A 137 -47.31 46.28 -6.56
CA LEU A 137 -46.05 46.96 -6.22
C LEU A 137 -45.53 47.82 -7.39
N GLY A 138 -46.30 47.95 -8.48
CA GLY A 138 -45.95 48.81 -9.63
C GLY A 138 -45.11 48.13 -10.71
N TYR A 139 -45.05 46.79 -10.71
CA TYR A 139 -44.32 46.02 -11.72
C TYR A 139 -45.24 45.60 -12.90
N PRO A 140 -44.76 45.58 -14.16
CA PRO A 140 -43.44 46.06 -14.63
C PRO A 140 -43.41 47.59 -14.81
N LEU A 141 -42.22 48.21 -14.61
CA LEU A 141 -42.02 49.64 -14.91
C LEU A 141 -42.00 49.86 -16.43
N LEU A 142 -42.45 51.05 -16.86
CA LEU A 142 -42.67 51.48 -18.25
C LEU A 142 -41.51 51.28 -19.25
N SER A 143 -40.32 50.88 -18.79
CA SER A 143 -39.11 50.74 -19.61
C SER A 143 -38.26 49.48 -19.35
N ASP A 144 -38.66 48.60 -18.43
CA ASP A 144 -37.91 47.37 -18.14
C ASP A 144 -38.59 46.12 -18.72
N GLY A 145 -37.78 45.23 -19.30
CA GLY A 145 -38.27 43.97 -19.88
C GLY A 145 -38.93 43.05 -18.86
N GLU A 146 -39.82 42.17 -19.32
CA GLU A 146 -40.45 41.17 -18.45
C GLU A 146 -39.38 40.25 -17.81
N LEU A 147 -39.40 40.16 -16.48
CA LEU A 147 -38.68 39.19 -15.66
C LEU A 147 -38.90 37.78 -16.21
N ALA A 148 -37.85 37.24 -16.81
CA ALA A 148 -37.79 35.85 -17.25
C ALA A 148 -36.88 35.07 -16.31
N THR A 149 -37.32 33.88 -15.95
CA THR A 149 -36.51 32.92 -15.20
C THR A 149 -35.91 31.92 -16.16
N ARG A 150 -34.63 31.60 -15.95
CA ARG A 150 -33.89 30.60 -16.72
C ARG A 150 -33.09 29.74 -15.77
N THR A 151 -33.39 28.45 -15.77
CA THR A 151 -32.64 27.40 -15.08
C THR A 151 -31.71 26.74 -16.09
N THR A 152 -30.45 26.59 -15.71
CA THR A 152 -29.42 25.86 -16.47
C THR A 152 -28.83 24.78 -15.59
N PHE A 153 -28.72 23.57 -16.11
CA PHE A 153 -28.11 22.41 -15.51
C PHE A 153 -26.79 22.11 -16.22
N ASP A 154 -25.75 21.92 -15.41
CA ASP A 154 -24.51 21.33 -15.89
C ASP A 154 -24.57 19.82 -15.60
N ALA A 155 -24.61 19.00 -16.65
CA ALA A 155 -24.66 17.55 -16.54
C ALA A 155 -23.52 16.99 -15.66
N VAL A 156 -22.33 17.58 -15.75
CA VAL A 156 -21.14 17.17 -14.99
C VAL A 156 -21.33 17.47 -13.50
N GLN A 157 -21.84 18.65 -13.16
CA GLN A 157 -22.13 19.04 -11.77
C GLN A 157 -23.29 18.24 -11.19
N LEU A 158 -24.31 17.95 -11.98
CA LEU A 158 -25.44 17.11 -11.55
C LEU A 158 -24.96 15.71 -11.17
N LEU A 159 -24.15 15.07 -12.02
CA LEU A 159 -23.61 13.74 -11.72
C LEU A 159 -22.73 13.77 -10.47
N LYS A 160 -21.89 14.81 -10.33
CA LYS A 160 -21.03 14.95 -9.14
C LYS A 160 -21.84 15.08 -7.85
N GLN A 161 -22.85 15.95 -7.83
CA GLN A 161 -23.54 16.33 -6.59
C GLN A 161 -24.72 15.42 -6.24
N HIS A 162 -25.30 14.72 -7.23
CA HIS A 162 -26.57 14.01 -7.07
C HIS A 162 -26.54 12.53 -7.45
N THR A 163 -25.44 12.01 -7.98
CA THR A 163 -25.31 10.56 -8.20
C THR A 163 -24.79 9.88 -6.95
N LYS A 164 -25.63 9.01 -6.37
CA LYS A 164 -25.26 8.11 -5.26
C LYS A 164 -25.37 6.66 -5.71
N LEU A 165 -24.47 5.81 -5.22
CA LEU A 165 -24.52 4.39 -5.50
C LEU A 165 -25.45 3.68 -4.51
N TYR A 166 -26.33 2.83 -5.05
CA TYR A 166 -27.21 1.98 -4.26
C TYR A 166 -26.98 0.52 -4.61
N TYR A 167 -27.21 -0.36 -3.63
CA TYR A 167 -27.07 -1.79 -3.79
C TYR A 167 -28.43 -2.44 -3.68
N GLU A 168 -28.78 -3.25 -4.67
CA GLU A 168 -30.00 -4.04 -4.65
C GLU A 168 -29.71 -5.43 -4.08
N ALA A 169 -30.43 -5.82 -3.04
CA ALA A 169 -30.36 -7.18 -2.53
C ALA A 169 -30.95 -8.12 -3.59
N SER A 170 -30.14 -9.08 -4.07
CA SER A 170 -30.56 -10.05 -5.10
C SER A 170 -31.43 -11.20 -4.54
N ALA A 171 -31.41 -11.43 -3.22
CA ALA A 171 -32.22 -12.46 -2.56
C ALA A 171 -32.53 -12.11 -1.09
N GLY A 172 -33.67 -12.58 -0.58
CA GLY A 172 -34.09 -12.46 0.82
C GLY A 172 -35.25 -11.48 1.07
N VAL A 173 -35.52 -11.17 2.35
CA VAL A 173 -36.66 -10.35 2.84
C VAL A 173 -36.59 -8.87 2.37
N GLY A 174 -35.55 -8.49 1.64
CA GLY A 174 -35.36 -7.17 1.02
C GLY A 174 -35.09 -7.20 -0.49
N ALA A 175 -35.38 -8.31 -1.17
CA ALA A 175 -35.17 -8.41 -2.62
C ALA A 175 -35.90 -7.28 -3.36
N GLY A 176 -35.16 -6.54 -4.20
CA GLY A 176 -35.67 -5.36 -4.92
C GLY A 176 -35.67 -4.05 -4.13
N ARG A 177 -35.12 -4.00 -2.91
CA ARG A 177 -34.87 -2.74 -2.20
C ARG A 177 -33.44 -2.28 -2.40
N ALA A 178 -33.29 -1.06 -2.89
CA ALA A 178 -32.03 -0.36 -3.04
C ALA A 178 -31.58 0.21 -1.68
N LEU A 179 -30.46 -0.28 -1.15
CA LEU A 179 -29.85 0.22 0.08
C LEU A 179 -28.76 1.26 -0.24
N PRO A 180 -28.70 2.37 0.50
CA PRO A 180 -27.61 3.35 0.34
C PRO A 180 -26.24 2.75 0.62
N GLU A 181 -25.20 3.26 -0.06
CA GLU A 181 -23.80 2.83 0.11
C GLU A 181 -23.29 2.81 1.56
N GLY A 182 -23.82 3.66 2.45
CA GLY A 182 -23.45 3.67 3.87
C GLY A 182 -23.83 2.40 4.65
N HIS A 183 -24.69 1.55 4.08
CA HIS A 183 -25.06 0.27 4.68
C HIS A 183 -24.16 -0.89 4.20
N ASN A 184 -23.19 -0.63 3.33
CA ASN A 184 -22.18 -1.61 2.95
C ASN A 184 -21.03 -1.65 3.94
N GLY A 185 -20.42 -2.82 4.06
CA GLY A 185 -19.14 -2.97 4.76
C GLY A 185 -18.08 -2.08 4.11
N LEU A 186 -17.35 -1.33 4.95
CA LEU A 186 -16.30 -0.39 4.54
C LEU A 186 -15.30 -1.02 3.55
N GLY A 187 -14.93 -2.29 3.74
CA GLY A 187 -14.02 -2.98 2.84
C GLY A 187 -14.56 -3.21 1.42
N LEU A 188 -15.84 -3.55 1.27
CA LEU A 188 -16.43 -3.70 -0.07
C LEU A 188 -16.51 -2.35 -0.79
N ARG A 189 -16.84 -1.29 -0.06
CA ARG A 189 -16.83 0.08 -0.59
C ARG A 189 -15.44 0.49 -1.07
N ASN A 190 -14.41 0.21 -0.27
CA ASN A 190 -13.03 0.52 -0.63
C ASN A 190 -12.57 -0.27 -1.88
N LEU A 191 -12.92 -1.56 -1.96
CA LEU A 191 -12.66 -2.36 -3.16
C LEU A 191 -13.32 -1.76 -4.41
N ILE A 192 -14.62 -1.44 -4.34
CA ILE A 192 -15.35 -0.86 -5.48
C ILE A 192 -14.75 0.48 -5.88
N PHE A 193 -14.35 1.30 -4.91
CA PHE A 193 -13.67 2.57 -5.16
C PHE A 193 -12.35 2.37 -5.92
N ILE A 194 -11.50 1.44 -5.47
CA ILE A 194 -10.22 1.12 -6.15
C ILE A 194 -10.47 0.65 -7.59
N LEU A 195 -11.46 -0.23 -7.80
CA LEU A 195 -11.79 -0.74 -9.12
C LEU A 195 -12.32 0.34 -10.07
N LEU A 196 -13.17 1.25 -9.58
CA LEU A 196 -13.68 2.36 -10.37
C LEU A 196 -12.57 3.37 -10.71
N GLN A 197 -11.63 3.61 -9.79
CA GLN A 197 -10.48 4.46 -10.06
C GLN A 197 -9.54 3.84 -11.10
N LEU A 198 -9.32 2.53 -11.03
CA LEU A 198 -8.55 1.80 -12.03
C LEU A 198 -9.21 1.94 -13.42
N HIS A 199 -10.53 1.79 -13.49
CA HIS A 199 -11.28 2.00 -14.73
C HIS A 199 -11.21 3.45 -15.23
N ALA A 200 -11.37 4.43 -14.34
CA ALA A 200 -11.27 5.85 -14.69
C ALA A 200 -9.89 6.22 -15.24
N LEU A 201 -8.82 5.66 -14.66
CA LEU A 201 -7.45 5.86 -15.13
C LEU A 201 -7.25 5.32 -16.55
N HIS A 202 -7.82 4.15 -16.83
CA HIS A 202 -7.80 3.53 -18.14
C HIS A 202 -8.56 4.33 -19.20
N GLU A 203 -9.78 4.77 -18.89
CA GLU A 203 -10.60 5.60 -19.79
C GLU A 203 -9.95 6.96 -20.05
N ALA A 204 -9.39 7.60 -19.01
CA ALA A 204 -8.66 8.86 -19.17
C ALA A 204 -7.42 8.72 -20.08
N ARG A 205 -6.76 7.56 -20.04
CA ARG A 205 -5.63 7.25 -20.94
C ARG A 205 -6.10 7.12 -22.40
N LYS A 206 -7.19 6.40 -22.64
CA LYS A 206 -7.78 6.22 -23.97
C LYS A 206 -8.26 7.53 -24.58
N ALA A 207 -8.87 8.39 -23.75
CA ALA A 207 -9.34 9.71 -24.14
C ALA A 207 -8.20 10.72 -24.42
N ALA A 208 -6.97 10.41 -24.01
CA ALA A 208 -5.83 11.30 -24.24
C ALA A 208 -5.37 11.23 -25.71
N PRO A 209 -5.11 12.37 -26.38
CA PRO A 209 -4.63 12.38 -27.77
C PRO A 209 -3.32 11.61 -27.98
N VAL A 210 -2.44 11.65 -26.97
CA VAL A 210 -1.21 10.87 -26.89
C VAL A 210 -1.22 10.15 -25.55
N PRO A 211 -1.36 8.81 -25.53
CA PRO A 211 -1.32 8.04 -24.29
C PRO A 211 0.04 8.16 -23.61
N ALA A 212 0.05 8.50 -22.33
CA ALA A 212 1.28 8.60 -21.54
C ALA A 212 2.06 7.27 -21.59
N PRO A 213 3.36 7.24 -21.90
CA PRO A 213 4.14 6.01 -21.89
C PRO A 213 4.26 5.40 -20.48
N VAL A 214 4.20 6.22 -19.43
CA VAL A 214 4.30 5.78 -18.03
C VAL A 214 2.98 6.00 -17.32
N CYS A 215 2.43 4.95 -16.72
CA CYS A 215 1.22 5.01 -15.91
C CYS A 215 1.47 4.36 -14.55
N VAL A 216 1.30 5.11 -13.46
CA VAL A 216 1.54 4.62 -12.11
C VAL A 216 0.32 4.88 -11.22
N LEU A 217 -0.14 3.84 -10.54
CA LEU A 217 -1.20 3.92 -9.54
C LEU A 217 -0.63 3.62 -8.16
N PHE A 218 -0.69 4.59 -7.26
CA PHE A 218 -0.33 4.44 -5.86
C PHE A 218 -1.56 4.07 -5.04
N LEU A 219 -1.47 2.96 -4.30
CA LEU A 219 -2.48 2.48 -3.36
C LEU A 219 -1.87 2.52 -1.96
N GLU A 220 -2.39 3.40 -1.11
CA GLU A 220 -1.96 3.50 0.27
C GLU A 220 -2.86 2.63 1.17
N GLU A 221 -2.25 1.66 1.88
CA GLU A 221 -2.91 0.78 2.86
C GLU A 221 -4.31 0.27 2.40
N PRO A 222 -4.42 -0.38 1.23
CA PRO A 222 -5.72 -0.80 0.69
C PRO A 222 -6.46 -1.79 1.61
N GLU A 223 -5.74 -2.46 2.51
CA GLU A 223 -6.29 -3.36 3.54
C GLU A 223 -7.14 -2.67 4.61
N ALA A 224 -7.13 -1.33 4.69
CA ALA A 224 -7.96 -0.60 5.65
C ALA A 224 -9.44 -1.03 5.50
N HIS A 225 -9.97 -1.71 6.52
CA HIS A 225 -11.32 -2.30 6.57
C HIS A 225 -11.60 -3.51 5.69
N PHE A 226 -10.58 -4.11 5.07
CA PHE A 226 -10.73 -5.39 4.42
C PHE A 226 -10.92 -6.51 5.43
N HIS A 227 -11.67 -7.53 5.01
CA HIS A 227 -11.62 -8.81 5.69
C HIS A 227 -10.29 -9.50 5.30
N PRO A 228 -9.62 -10.26 6.19
CA PRO A 228 -8.34 -10.88 5.87
C PRO A 228 -8.34 -11.73 4.58
N HIS A 229 -9.45 -12.42 4.30
CA HIS A 229 -9.58 -13.19 3.04
C HIS A 229 -9.62 -12.29 1.79
N LEU A 230 -10.12 -11.05 1.91
CA LEU A 230 -10.13 -10.10 0.82
C LEU A 230 -8.71 -9.58 0.56
N GLU A 231 -7.91 -9.33 1.61
CA GLU A 231 -6.51 -8.93 1.49
C GLU A 231 -5.70 -9.95 0.68
N GLU A 232 -5.90 -11.24 0.94
CA GLU A 232 -5.21 -12.34 0.24
C GLU A 232 -5.51 -12.38 -1.26
N ILE A 233 -6.75 -12.08 -1.65
CA ILE A 233 -7.16 -12.16 -3.06
C ILE A 233 -7.10 -10.81 -3.77
N PHE A 234 -6.80 -9.72 -3.04
CA PHE A 234 -6.89 -8.36 -3.54
C PHE A 234 -5.91 -8.14 -4.69
N ILE A 235 -4.63 -8.46 -4.50
CA ILE A 235 -3.59 -8.27 -5.52
C ILE A 235 -3.92 -9.04 -6.80
N ARG A 236 -4.38 -10.29 -6.65
CA ARG A 236 -4.82 -11.11 -7.78
C ARG A 236 -6.01 -10.48 -8.51
N LYS A 237 -7.03 -10.02 -7.78
CA LYS A 237 -8.21 -9.36 -8.37
C LYS A 237 -7.86 -8.07 -9.10
N VAL A 238 -7.00 -7.24 -8.53
CA VAL A 238 -6.58 -5.99 -9.17
C VAL A 238 -5.83 -6.30 -10.47
N THR A 239 -4.98 -7.33 -10.47
CA THR A 239 -4.28 -7.81 -11.67
C THR A 239 -5.27 -8.35 -12.70
N GLU A 240 -6.23 -9.18 -12.30
CA GLU A 240 -7.26 -9.70 -13.21
C GLU A 240 -8.11 -8.57 -13.84
N VAL A 241 -8.46 -7.53 -13.07
CA VAL A 241 -9.22 -6.39 -13.59
C VAL A 241 -8.35 -5.55 -14.53
N HIS A 242 -7.08 -5.32 -14.19
CA HIS A 242 -6.12 -4.70 -15.10
C HIS A 242 -6.09 -5.45 -16.44
N ASP A 243 -5.91 -6.77 -16.42
CA ASP A 243 -5.81 -7.59 -17.63
C ASP A 243 -7.10 -7.56 -18.46
N ARG A 244 -8.27 -7.57 -17.80
CA ARG A 244 -9.58 -7.43 -18.47
C ARG A 244 -9.77 -6.06 -19.11
N LEU A 245 -9.33 -4.98 -18.46
CA LEU A 245 -9.42 -3.62 -19.01
C LEU A 245 -8.45 -3.46 -20.19
N CYS A 246 -7.26 -4.03 -20.08
CA CYS A 246 -6.22 -4.03 -21.10
C CYS A 246 -6.70 -4.67 -22.40
N GLY A 247 -7.37 -5.84 -22.33
CA GLY A 247 -7.88 -6.56 -23.49
C GLY A 247 -6.76 -6.84 -24.50
N ASP A 248 -6.95 -6.38 -25.75
CA ASP A 248 -5.94 -6.48 -26.82
C ASP A 248 -4.97 -5.29 -26.88
N THR A 249 -5.19 -4.25 -26.08
CA THR A 249 -4.32 -3.07 -26.04
C THR A 249 -3.21 -3.25 -25.02
N THR A 250 -2.10 -2.53 -25.15
CA THR A 250 -1.03 -2.55 -24.14
C THR A 250 -1.21 -1.37 -23.17
N TRP A 251 -1.58 -1.67 -21.92
CA TRP A 251 -1.62 -0.69 -20.84
C TRP A 251 -0.39 -0.86 -19.92
N PRO A 252 0.62 0.03 -19.98
CA PRO A 252 1.81 -0.04 -19.14
C PRO A 252 1.53 0.51 -17.73
N LEU A 253 0.58 -0.10 -17.02
CA LEU A 253 0.26 0.28 -15.64
C LEU A 253 1.23 -0.37 -14.66
N GLN A 254 1.83 0.44 -13.80
CA GLN A 254 2.53 0.00 -12.61
C GLN A 254 1.69 0.34 -11.37
N ILE A 255 1.40 -0.67 -10.55
CA ILE A 255 0.70 -0.48 -9.28
C ILE A 255 1.72 -0.54 -8.15
N VAL A 256 1.78 0.52 -7.35
CA VAL A 256 2.63 0.62 -6.16
C VAL A 256 1.72 0.60 -4.94
N VAL A 257 1.89 -0.43 -4.11
CA VAL A 257 1.08 -0.62 -2.90
C VAL A 257 1.95 -0.40 -1.68
N THR A 258 1.52 0.44 -0.75
CA THR A 258 2.05 0.46 0.63
C THR A 258 1.13 -0.40 1.49
N THR A 259 1.71 -1.22 2.36
CA THR A 259 0.93 -2.17 3.16
C THR A 259 1.64 -2.49 4.47
N HIS A 260 0.84 -2.65 5.53
CA HIS A 260 1.21 -3.24 6.80
C HIS A 260 0.69 -4.67 6.97
N SER A 261 -0.01 -5.20 5.96
CA SER A 261 -0.58 -6.55 5.96
C SER A 261 0.42 -7.61 5.50
N SER A 262 0.63 -8.62 6.34
CA SER A 262 1.35 -9.83 5.97
C SER A 262 0.60 -10.64 4.92
N HIS A 263 -0.73 -10.57 4.87
CA HIS A 263 -1.52 -11.27 3.86
C HIS A 263 -1.24 -10.73 2.45
N ILE A 264 -1.10 -9.41 2.30
CA ILE A 264 -0.74 -8.78 1.01
C ILE A 264 0.73 -9.08 0.66
N ALA A 265 1.66 -8.89 1.61
CA ALA A 265 3.08 -9.08 1.36
C ALA A 265 3.44 -10.52 0.97
N ASN A 266 2.73 -11.53 1.52
CA ASN A 266 2.99 -12.95 1.27
C ASN A 266 2.47 -13.46 -0.08
N GLU A 267 1.52 -12.76 -0.71
CA GLU A 267 1.00 -13.12 -2.05
C GLU A 267 1.90 -12.60 -3.19
N VAL A 268 2.79 -11.65 -2.88
CA VAL A 268 3.64 -10.96 -3.85
C VAL A 268 5.03 -11.62 -3.94
N PRO A 269 5.60 -11.82 -5.14
CA PRO A 269 6.96 -12.36 -5.27
C PRO A 269 8.01 -11.39 -4.72
N PHE A 270 9.09 -11.92 -4.12
CA PHE A 270 10.14 -11.12 -3.47
C PHE A 270 10.73 -10.01 -4.35
N GLN A 271 10.78 -10.20 -5.68
CA GLN A 271 11.27 -9.21 -6.64
C GLN A 271 10.47 -7.90 -6.61
N GLN A 272 9.19 -7.98 -6.24
CA GLN A 272 8.27 -6.84 -6.20
C GLN A 272 8.21 -6.20 -4.79
N ILE A 273 8.84 -6.81 -3.78
CA ILE A 273 8.82 -6.27 -2.42
C ILE A 273 9.98 -5.29 -2.21
N ARG A 274 9.64 -4.11 -1.68
CA ARG A 274 10.60 -3.13 -1.15
C ARG A 274 10.35 -2.99 0.35
N TYR A 275 11.32 -3.41 1.14
CA TYR A 275 11.19 -3.45 2.60
C TYR A 275 11.80 -2.19 3.22
N PHE A 276 11.02 -1.46 4.00
CA PHE A 276 11.45 -0.24 4.67
C PHE A 276 11.80 -0.58 6.11
N LEU A 277 13.10 -0.58 6.43
CA LEU A 277 13.59 -0.83 7.78
C LEU A 277 13.96 0.49 8.44
N ARG A 278 13.48 0.74 9.66
CA ARG A 278 13.96 1.88 10.45
C ARG A 278 15.44 1.69 10.80
N ALA A 279 16.28 2.64 10.41
CA ALA A 279 17.70 2.63 10.71
C ALA A 279 18.00 3.54 11.90
N GLU A 280 18.98 3.15 12.70
CA GLU A 280 19.52 4.03 13.74
C GLU A 280 20.30 5.17 13.08
N SER A 281 19.90 6.41 13.38
CA SER A 281 20.59 7.58 12.85
C SER A 281 21.70 8.02 13.81
N PRO A 282 22.95 8.18 13.33
CA PRO A 282 24.06 8.67 14.15
C PRO A 282 23.92 10.17 14.48
N CYS A 283 23.20 10.92 13.66
CA CYS A 283 22.75 12.28 13.97
C CYS A 283 21.32 12.19 14.53
N LYS A 284 20.85 13.11 15.39
CA LYS A 284 19.50 13.08 16.02
C LYS A 284 18.29 13.17 15.05
N VAL A 285 18.41 12.71 13.81
CA VAL A 285 17.33 12.56 12.85
C VAL A 285 16.43 11.41 13.31
N GLN A 286 15.18 11.72 13.63
CA GLN A 286 14.25 10.77 14.25
C GLN A 286 13.73 9.68 13.28
N TYR A 287 13.91 9.88 11.97
CA TYR A 287 13.26 9.10 10.90
C TYR A 287 14.21 8.73 9.75
N LEU A 288 15.27 7.97 10.04
CA LEU A 288 16.08 7.35 8.98
C LEU A 288 15.49 5.98 8.62
N ALA A 289 15.23 5.75 7.34
CA ALA A 289 14.78 4.46 6.82
C ALA A 289 15.79 3.91 5.80
N GLN A 290 16.14 2.64 5.96
CA GLN A 290 16.90 1.87 4.97
C GLN A 290 15.92 1.08 4.11
N VAL A 291 15.94 1.34 2.80
CA VAL A 291 15.15 0.56 1.84
C VAL A 291 15.95 -0.66 1.40
N LYS A 292 15.39 -1.85 1.61
CA LYS A 292 15.95 -3.13 1.20
C LYS A 292 15.15 -3.72 0.05
N ASP A 293 15.81 -3.95 -1.07
CA ASP A 293 15.22 -4.55 -2.26
C ASP A 293 15.30 -6.08 -2.19
N LEU A 294 14.17 -6.75 -1.92
CA LEU A 294 14.11 -8.21 -1.83
C LEU A 294 14.31 -8.90 -3.19
N GLY A 295 14.26 -8.16 -4.31
CA GLY A 295 14.72 -8.64 -5.61
C GLY A 295 16.22 -8.93 -5.62
N LYS A 296 17.01 -8.11 -4.92
CA LYS A 296 18.47 -8.26 -4.77
C LYS A 296 18.86 -9.25 -3.67
N PHE A 297 17.89 -9.81 -2.94
CA PHE A 297 18.14 -10.89 -2.01
C PHE A 297 18.76 -12.09 -2.75
N SER A 298 20.03 -12.36 -2.43
CA SER A 298 20.84 -13.43 -3.00
C SER A 298 20.88 -14.60 -2.03
N SER A 299 20.23 -15.68 -2.44
CA SER A 299 20.35 -17.01 -1.84
C SER A 299 20.34 -18.03 -2.98
N ASP A 300 20.66 -19.28 -2.68
CA ASP A 300 20.50 -20.37 -3.65
C ASP A 300 19.06 -20.37 -4.22
N ALA A 301 18.92 -20.60 -5.53
CA ALA A 301 17.63 -20.47 -6.22
C ALA A 301 16.56 -21.41 -5.64
N ALA A 302 16.96 -22.62 -5.22
CA ALA A 302 16.06 -23.56 -4.57
C ALA A 302 15.65 -23.07 -3.17
N SER A 303 16.59 -22.47 -2.43
CA SER A 303 16.32 -21.85 -1.13
C SER A 303 15.39 -20.64 -1.24
N LYS A 304 15.60 -19.75 -2.22
CA LYS A 304 14.72 -18.60 -2.48
C LYS A 304 13.30 -19.05 -2.84
N ARG A 305 13.16 -20.01 -3.77
CA ARG A 305 11.86 -20.58 -4.14
C ARG A 305 11.16 -21.23 -2.96
N TRP A 306 11.89 -22.00 -2.16
CA TRP A 306 11.35 -22.64 -0.96
C TRP A 306 10.87 -21.60 0.07
N LEU A 307 11.65 -20.55 0.32
CA LEU A 307 11.27 -19.47 1.25
C LEU A 307 10.02 -18.73 0.76
N THR A 308 9.96 -18.36 -0.52
CA THR A 308 8.77 -17.70 -1.09
C THR A 308 7.55 -18.59 -0.91
N GLN A 309 7.64 -19.87 -1.30
CA GLN A 309 6.52 -20.81 -1.15
C GLN A 309 6.12 -21.00 0.32
N TYR A 310 7.10 -21.10 1.21
CA TYR A 310 6.84 -21.26 2.64
C TYR A 310 6.12 -20.04 3.21
N LEU A 311 6.62 -18.83 2.98
CA LEU A 311 6.00 -17.60 3.52
C LEU A 311 4.59 -17.39 2.98
N THR A 312 4.35 -17.69 1.70
CA THR A 312 3.01 -17.65 1.10
C THR A 312 2.05 -18.65 1.76
N LEU A 313 2.49 -19.88 2.03
CA LEU A 313 1.64 -20.93 2.61
C LEU A 313 1.39 -20.75 4.10
N THR A 314 2.42 -20.40 4.87
CA THR A 314 2.33 -20.29 6.34
C THR A 314 1.84 -18.92 6.81
N ARG A 315 1.69 -17.95 5.89
CA ARG A 315 1.22 -16.58 6.18
C ARG A 315 2.05 -15.95 7.30
N CYS A 316 3.36 -15.99 7.14
CA CYS A 316 4.27 -15.61 8.19
C CYS A 316 4.30 -14.07 8.35
N ASP A 317 4.16 -13.58 9.58
CA ASP A 317 4.27 -12.15 9.92
C ASP A 317 5.73 -11.65 9.99
N LEU A 318 6.66 -12.35 9.33
CA LEU A 318 8.10 -12.15 9.53
C LEU A 318 8.57 -10.74 9.13
N PHE A 319 7.97 -10.17 8.09
CA PHE A 319 8.33 -8.84 7.61
C PHE A 319 7.97 -7.72 8.59
N PHE A 320 6.98 -7.95 9.46
CA PHE A 320 6.46 -6.94 10.39
C PHE A 320 6.84 -7.19 11.84
N ALA A 321 7.59 -8.26 12.11
CA ALA A 321 8.02 -8.61 13.46
C ALA A 321 9.30 -7.86 13.86
N ASP A 322 9.36 -7.43 15.12
CA ASP A 322 10.59 -6.92 15.73
C ASP A 322 11.55 -8.06 16.04
N LYS A 323 11.02 -9.26 16.34
CA LYS A 323 11.78 -10.45 16.75
C LYS A 323 11.10 -11.72 16.25
N ALA A 324 11.88 -12.73 15.89
CA ALA A 324 11.37 -14.04 15.46
C ALA A 324 11.84 -15.19 16.36
N VAL A 325 10.96 -16.15 16.63
CA VAL A 325 11.30 -17.44 17.26
C VAL A 325 10.97 -18.56 16.27
N LEU A 326 12.02 -19.20 15.77
CA LEU A 326 11.95 -20.36 14.90
C LEU A 326 11.87 -21.60 15.77
N ILE A 327 10.79 -22.36 15.63
CA ILE A 327 10.51 -23.57 16.41
C ILE A 327 10.43 -24.80 15.51
N GLU A 328 10.70 -25.98 16.05
CA GLU A 328 10.68 -27.21 15.26
C GLU A 328 9.27 -27.65 14.83
N GLY A 329 8.28 -27.60 15.74
CA GLY A 329 6.95 -28.08 15.42
C GLY A 329 5.82 -27.55 16.31
N ALA A 330 4.67 -28.23 16.20
CA ALA A 330 3.44 -27.83 16.89
C ALA A 330 3.53 -27.90 18.42
N ALA A 331 4.40 -28.77 18.98
CA ALA A 331 4.57 -28.90 20.43
C ALA A 331 5.11 -27.60 21.03
N GLU A 332 6.19 -27.06 20.47
CA GLU A 332 6.80 -25.80 20.89
C GLU A 332 5.82 -24.64 20.64
N ARG A 333 5.07 -24.69 19.54
CA ARG A 333 4.06 -23.66 19.21
C ARG A 333 3.00 -23.53 20.31
N LEU A 334 2.59 -24.65 20.90
CA LEU A 334 1.63 -24.67 22.01
C LEU A 334 2.26 -24.24 23.34
N LEU A 335 3.52 -24.59 23.59
CA LEU A 335 4.20 -24.33 24.86
C LEU A 335 4.82 -22.93 24.96
N LEU A 336 5.30 -22.36 23.85
CA LEU A 336 6.02 -21.08 23.82
C LEU A 336 5.20 -19.93 24.44
N PRO A 337 3.89 -19.75 24.17
CA PRO A 337 3.10 -18.71 24.83
C PRO A 337 2.99 -18.88 26.36
N ALA A 338 3.09 -20.11 26.88
CA ALA A 338 3.11 -20.36 28.32
C ALA A 338 4.49 -20.06 28.92
N PHE A 339 5.57 -20.36 28.20
CA PHE A 339 6.93 -20.02 28.62
C PHE A 339 7.16 -18.52 28.68
N LEU A 340 6.71 -17.79 27.65
CA LEU A 340 6.82 -16.32 27.61
C LEU A 340 6.08 -15.66 28.78
N ARG A 341 4.84 -16.09 29.08
CA ARG A 341 4.08 -15.59 30.23
C ARG A 341 4.81 -15.82 31.57
N LYS A 342 5.34 -17.02 31.78
CA LYS A 342 6.11 -17.34 33.00
C LYS A 342 7.44 -16.59 33.10
N MET A 343 8.03 -16.20 31.98
CA MET A 343 9.24 -15.36 31.97
C MET A 343 8.90 -13.91 32.30
N ASP A 344 7.82 -13.39 31.73
CA ASP A 344 7.35 -12.04 32.00
C ASP A 344 6.97 -11.88 33.48
N GLU A 345 6.31 -12.86 34.10
CA GLU A 345 6.02 -12.91 35.55
C GLU A 345 7.28 -12.81 36.45
N LYS A 346 8.45 -13.21 35.94
CA LYS A 346 9.72 -13.22 36.68
C LYS A 346 10.62 -12.02 36.35
N THR A 347 10.23 -11.22 35.37
CA THR A 347 11.04 -10.11 34.87
C THR A 347 10.51 -8.81 35.46
N ASP A 348 11.39 -7.93 35.92
CA ASP A 348 10.97 -6.61 36.44
C ASP A 348 10.25 -5.81 35.34
N GLU A 349 9.19 -5.08 35.70
CA GLU A 349 8.36 -4.28 34.77
C GLU A 349 9.20 -3.32 33.90
N ASN A 350 10.34 -2.85 34.41
CA ASN A 350 11.25 -1.94 33.71
C ASN A 350 12.08 -2.60 32.59
N SER A 351 12.13 -3.93 32.50
CA SER A 351 12.94 -4.66 31.51
C SER A 351 12.18 -4.94 30.20
N GLY A 352 10.87 -4.66 30.18
CA GLY A 352 9.98 -4.88 29.05
C GLY A 352 9.57 -6.35 28.90
N HIS A 353 8.27 -6.63 29.04
CA HIS A 353 7.71 -7.96 28.81
C HIS A 353 7.85 -8.38 27.35
N LEU A 354 8.22 -9.64 27.12
CA LEU A 354 8.39 -10.21 25.78
C LEU A 354 7.04 -10.38 25.06
N THR A 355 5.97 -10.67 25.81
CA THR A 355 4.61 -10.79 25.26
C THR A 355 4.03 -9.45 24.78
N ALA A 356 4.56 -8.32 25.24
CA ALA A 356 4.13 -6.99 24.82
C ALA A 356 4.89 -6.48 23.57
N GLN A 357 5.85 -7.26 23.06
CA GLN A 357 6.67 -6.89 21.90
C GLN A 357 6.14 -7.59 20.64
N TYR A 358 6.48 -7.07 19.45
CA TYR A 358 6.11 -7.66 18.16
C TYR A 358 6.94 -8.92 17.85
N LEU A 359 6.73 -9.99 18.62
CA LEU A 359 7.41 -11.27 18.47
C LEU A 359 6.58 -12.23 17.60
N THR A 360 7.17 -12.72 16.51
CA THR A 360 6.56 -13.73 15.65
C THR A 360 7.14 -15.12 15.92
N THR A 361 6.32 -16.16 15.75
CA THR A 361 6.74 -17.57 15.88
C THR A 361 6.63 -18.25 14.53
N VAL A 362 7.70 -18.90 14.07
CA VAL A 362 7.78 -19.54 12.76
C VAL A 362 8.07 -21.03 12.92
N GLU A 363 7.16 -21.89 12.43
CA GLU A 363 7.27 -23.35 12.55
C GLU A 363 8.16 -23.92 11.44
N VAL A 364 9.44 -24.11 11.75
CA VAL A 364 10.45 -24.63 10.84
C VAL A 364 10.75 -26.08 11.20
N ASP A 365 10.15 -27.01 10.46
CA ASP A 365 10.49 -28.44 10.54
C ASP A 365 12.03 -28.59 10.49
N GLY A 366 12.63 -29.06 11.59
CA GLY A 366 13.97 -28.65 12.08
C GLY A 366 15.12 -28.74 11.07
N ARG A 367 14.97 -29.54 10.01
CA ARG A 367 15.89 -29.61 8.88
C ARG A 367 15.99 -28.32 8.06
N TYR A 368 14.97 -27.45 8.06
CA TYR A 368 14.90 -26.31 7.14
C TYR A 368 15.17 -24.95 7.78
N ALA A 369 15.39 -24.88 9.09
CA ALA A 369 15.65 -23.61 9.80
C ALA A 369 16.80 -22.80 9.19
N HIS A 370 17.87 -23.49 8.73
CA HIS A 370 19.04 -22.86 8.11
C HIS A 370 18.72 -22.06 6.83
N LYS A 371 17.62 -22.37 6.14
CA LYS A 371 17.19 -21.65 4.95
C LYS A 371 16.72 -20.22 5.28
N PHE A 372 16.27 -19.96 6.51
CA PHE A 372 15.82 -18.63 6.93
C PHE A 372 16.96 -17.69 7.28
N PHE A 373 18.18 -18.20 7.57
CA PHE A 373 19.25 -17.35 8.09
C PHE A 373 19.62 -16.21 7.13
N PRO A 374 19.80 -16.46 5.82
CA PRO A 374 20.10 -15.37 4.89
C PRO A 374 18.98 -14.35 4.81
N LEU A 375 17.71 -14.78 4.91
CA LEU A 375 16.56 -13.89 4.87
C LEU A 375 16.50 -13.02 6.13
N LEU A 376 16.63 -13.63 7.31
CA LEU A 376 16.63 -12.95 8.61
C LEU A 376 17.75 -11.90 8.71
N GLU A 377 18.96 -12.26 8.27
CA GLU A 377 20.09 -11.33 8.17
C GLU A 377 19.80 -10.20 7.17
N PHE A 378 19.22 -10.54 6.02
CA PHE A 378 18.88 -9.56 5.00
C PHE A 378 17.85 -8.55 5.51
N ILE A 379 16.74 -8.99 6.11
CA ILE A 379 15.71 -8.07 6.64
C ILE A 379 16.15 -7.39 7.93
N GLY A 380 17.08 -7.98 8.69
CA GLY A 380 17.60 -7.44 9.95
C GLY A 380 16.76 -7.80 11.17
N VAL A 381 15.95 -8.86 11.09
CA VAL A 381 15.10 -9.31 12.19
C VAL A 381 15.89 -10.26 13.10
N PRO A 382 16.09 -9.92 14.39
CA PRO A 382 16.74 -10.81 15.34
C PRO A 382 15.91 -12.07 15.58
N ALA A 383 16.57 -13.22 15.54
CA ALA A 383 15.91 -14.52 15.64
C ALA A 383 16.52 -15.45 16.70
N LEU A 384 15.65 -16.22 17.37
CA LEU A 384 16.00 -17.35 18.22
C LEU A 384 15.52 -18.64 17.56
N ILE A 385 16.32 -19.70 17.61
CA ILE A 385 15.95 -21.02 17.08
C ILE A 385 15.87 -22.00 18.24
N ILE A 386 14.76 -22.73 18.33
CA ILE A 386 14.49 -23.78 19.29
C ILE A 386 14.18 -25.05 18.49
N THR A 387 15.10 -26.01 18.55
CA THR A 387 14.95 -27.32 17.94
C THR A 387 15.34 -28.39 18.95
N ASP A 388 14.71 -29.54 18.83
CA ASP A 388 15.06 -30.73 19.56
C ASP A 388 16.45 -31.22 19.13
N LEU A 389 17.13 -31.82 20.10
CA LEU A 389 18.38 -32.52 19.87
C LEU A 389 18.01 -33.97 19.56
N ASP A 390 17.68 -34.23 18.30
CA ASP A 390 17.60 -35.59 17.76
C ASP A 390 19.01 -36.19 17.77
N ALA A 391 19.40 -36.74 18.91
CA ALA A 391 20.60 -37.54 19.02
C ALA A 391 20.38 -38.83 18.23
N GLU A 392 20.89 -38.90 17.01
CA GLU A 392 21.06 -40.18 16.33
C GLU A 392 21.97 -41.05 17.21
N ALA A 393 21.40 -42.05 17.87
CA ALA A 393 22.20 -43.11 18.45
C ALA A 393 23.00 -43.74 17.31
N GLU A 394 24.33 -43.55 17.32
CA GLU A 394 25.22 -44.24 16.39
C GLU A 394 24.82 -45.71 16.37
N LYS A 395 24.35 -46.20 15.22
CA LYS A 395 24.15 -47.64 15.04
C LYS A 395 25.51 -48.28 15.36
N PRO A 396 25.60 -49.18 16.37
CA PRO A 396 26.88 -49.75 16.72
C PRO A 396 27.45 -50.39 15.47
N ALA A 397 28.70 -50.03 15.14
CA ALA A 397 29.41 -50.62 14.04
C ALA A 397 29.28 -52.15 14.13
N LYS A 398 28.67 -52.78 13.12
CA LYS A 398 28.75 -54.23 12.95
C LYS A 398 30.21 -54.56 12.68
N ASN A 399 30.99 -54.75 13.75
CA ASN A 399 32.25 -55.48 13.87
C ASN A 399 32.98 -55.07 15.16
N GLY A 400 32.44 -55.49 16.31
CA GLY A 400 33.16 -55.47 17.59
C GLY A 400 33.10 -56.87 18.19
N LYS A 401 34.26 -57.56 18.25
CA LYS A 401 34.38 -58.89 18.86
C LYS A 401 33.93 -58.83 20.32
N LEU A 402 33.09 -59.78 20.74
CA LEU A 402 32.75 -60.04 22.14
C LEU A 402 33.98 -60.56 22.89
N LYS A 403 34.08 -60.27 24.20
CA LYS A 403 34.99 -60.98 25.11
C LYS A 403 34.37 -62.33 25.49
N ASP A 404 35.21 -63.29 25.89
CA ASP A 404 34.82 -64.68 26.26
C ASP A 404 33.85 -64.80 27.46
N ASP A 405 33.48 -63.70 28.11
CA ASP A 405 32.48 -63.66 29.19
C ASP A 405 31.11 -63.09 28.76
N GLY A 406 30.93 -62.77 27.48
CA GLY A 406 29.66 -62.30 26.93
C GLY A 406 29.28 -60.86 27.30
N SER A 407 30.18 -60.07 27.89
CA SER A 407 29.93 -58.67 28.22
C SER A 407 30.38 -57.70 27.11
N PRO A 408 29.60 -56.64 26.79
CA PRO A 408 30.04 -55.60 25.86
C PRO A 408 31.10 -54.69 26.49
N GLN A 409 32.14 -54.37 25.72
CA GLN A 409 33.21 -53.45 26.16
C GLN A 409 32.72 -52.01 26.04
N VAL A 410 32.30 -51.41 27.16
CA VAL A 410 31.81 -50.01 27.21
C VAL A 410 32.97 -49.05 27.54
N ALA A 411 33.19 -48.04 26.71
CA ALA A 411 34.03 -46.88 27.04
C ALA A 411 33.24 -45.88 27.91
N PRO A 412 33.81 -45.32 28.99
CA PRO A 412 33.03 -44.47 29.89
C PRO A 412 32.95 -43.02 29.40
N GLY A 413 31.73 -42.48 29.42
CA GLY A 413 31.46 -41.09 29.77
C GLY A 413 31.35 -40.08 28.62
N LYS A 414 30.12 -39.78 28.20
CA LYS A 414 29.70 -38.42 27.82
C LYS A 414 28.27 -38.17 28.32
N LYS A 415 28.11 -37.14 29.15
CA LYS A 415 26.81 -36.69 29.67
C LYS A 415 25.99 -36.06 28.54
N ALA A 416 24.71 -36.38 28.47
CA ALA A 416 23.75 -35.71 27.58
C ALA A 416 23.64 -34.23 27.96
N SER A 417 23.80 -33.34 26.97
CA SER A 417 23.61 -31.89 27.11
C SER A 417 22.18 -31.52 26.70
N PHE A 418 21.49 -30.72 27.52
CA PHE A 418 20.18 -30.16 27.22
C PHE A 418 20.25 -29.04 26.16
N ALA A 419 19.11 -28.81 25.49
CA ALA A 419 18.76 -27.82 24.46
C ALA A 419 19.76 -26.67 24.23
N ARG A 420 20.18 -26.48 22.98
CA ARG A 420 21.13 -25.43 22.60
C ARG A 420 20.40 -24.20 22.08
N ALA A 421 20.03 -23.28 22.96
CA ALA A 421 19.63 -21.93 22.56
C ALA A 421 20.83 -21.22 21.90
N ARG A 422 20.76 -20.98 20.59
CA ARG A 422 21.77 -20.21 19.87
C ARG A 422 21.20 -18.82 19.55
N ARG A 423 21.74 -17.81 20.22
CA ARG A 423 21.52 -16.41 19.84
C ARG A 423 22.30 -16.14 18.56
N LEU A 424 21.62 -15.82 17.47
CA LEU A 424 22.25 -15.23 16.30
C LEU A 424 22.59 -13.78 16.65
N GLY A 425 23.85 -13.54 17.01
CA GLY A 425 24.42 -12.20 17.20
C GLY A 425 24.08 -11.50 18.53
N THR A 426 25.07 -10.76 19.04
CA THR A 426 24.85 -9.61 19.94
C THR A 426 24.89 -8.35 19.07
N PRO A 427 24.03 -7.34 19.30
CA PRO A 427 24.18 -6.06 18.63
C PRO A 427 25.55 -5.49 19.01
N VAL A 428 26.42 -5.32 18.02
CA VAL A 428 27.66 -4.56 18.18
C VAL A 428 27.31 -3.11 17.83
N SER A 429 27.72 -2.16 18.67
CA SER A 429 27.65 -0.74 18.36
C SER A 429 28.31 -0.48 17.00
N GLY A 430 27.50 -0.20 15.98
CA GLY A 430 27.92 0.01 14.60
C GLY A 430 27.67 -1.19 13.68
N ASN A 431 26.59 -1.11 12.89
CA ASN A 431 26.22 -1.78 11.61
C ASN A 431 26.95 -3.05 11.11
N GLY A 432 27.44 -3.92 12.00
CA GLY A 432 28.12 -5.16 11.63
C GLY A 432 27.67 -6.32 12.50
N PHE A 433 26.96 -7.27 11.90
CA PHE A 433 26.64 -8.56 12.50
C PHE A 433 27.91 -9.44 12.46
N ARG A 434 28.46 -9.83 13.62
CA ARG A 434 29.53 -10.85 13.67
C ARG A 434 28.89 -12.22 13.94
N PRO A 435 29.04 -13.21 13.05
CA PRO A 435 28.66 -14.58 13.37
C PRO A 435 29.55 -15.09 14.52
N THR A 436 28.93 -15.57 15.58
CA THR A 436 29.65 -16.26 16.66
C THR A 436 30.30 -17.52 16.11
N ARG A 437 31.62 -17.60 16.29
CA ARG A 437 32.51 -18.61 15.69
C ARG A 437 32.04 -20.02 16.07
N TRP A 438 31.81 -20.84 15.06
CA TRP A 438 31.46 -22.25 15.16
C TRP A 438 32.65 -23.03 15.71
N THR A 439 32.56 -23.54 16.94
CA THR A 439 33.47 -24.58 17.44
C THR A 439 32.73 -25.91 17.52
N ARG A 440 33.37 -26.92 16.92
CA ARG A 440 32.93 -28.32 16.79
C ARG A 440 32.55 -28.94 18.12
#